data_AF-A0A8T7JPB7-F1
#
_entry.id   AF-A0A8T7JPB7-F1
#
_cell.length_a   1.000
_cell.length_b   1.000
_cell.length_c   1.000
_cell.angle_alpha   90.00
_cell.angle_beta   90.00
_cell.angle_gamma   90.00
#
_symmetry.space_group_name_H-M   'P 1'
#
loop_
_entity.id
_entity.type
_entity.pdbx_description
1 polymer ?
#
loop_
_entity_poly.entity_id
_entity_poly.type
_entity_poly.pdbx_seq_one_letter_code
_entity_poly.pdbx_strand_id
1 'polypeptide(L)'
;MPKTKPAQNPVEELNYEEALAELENIVETLEGEENSLEEAMKLYERGQTLASHCGALLEAAQLKVQKLAGESLVAFEEESE
;
A
#
# COMPACT_ATOMS: atom_id res chain seq x y z
N MET A 1 -18.23 3.08 -9.03
CA MET A 1 -17.41 2.59 -7.89
C MET A 1 -17.27 3.75 -6.91
N PRO A 2 -17.33 3.53 -5.59
CA PRO A 2 -17.49 4.62 -4.65
C PRO A 2 -16.24 5.51 -4.70
N LYS A 3 -16.44 6.80 -4.95
CA LYS A 3 -15.40 7.81 -4.85
C LYS A 3 -15.12 8.04 -3.38
N THR A 4 -14.22 7.25 -2.79
CA THR A 4 -13.84 7.40 -1.39
C THR A 4 -12.99 8.66 -1.28
N LYS A 5 -13.53 9.68 -0.63
CA LYS A 5 -12.83 10.91 -0.24
C LYS A 5 -11.48 10.54 0.40
N PRO A 6 -10.36 11.24 0.10
CA PRO A 6 -9.09 10.98 0.77
C PRO A 6 -9.32 11.08 2.28
N ALA A 7 -9.12 9.95 2.97
CA ALA A 7 -9.48 9.83 4.37
C ALA A 7 -8.48 10.67 5.19
N GLN A 8 -8.99 11.57 6.00
CA GLN A 8 -8.23 12.38 6.97
C GLN A 8 -7.67 11.54 8.13
N ASN A 9 -7.71 10.21 8.03
CA ASN A 9 -7.32 9.30 9.10
C ASN A 9 -5.80 9.08 9.08
N PRO A 10 -5.19 8.83 10.26
CA PRO A 10 -3.81 8.35 10.33
C PRO A 10 -3.61 7.10 9.47
N VAL A 11 -2.50 7.01 8.74
CA VAL A 11 -2.24 5.87 7.84
C VAL A 11 -2.23 4.56 8.63
N GLU A 12 -1.74 4.60 9.86
CA GLU A 12 -1.59 3.49 10.77
C GLU A 12 -2.93 2.84 11.16
N GLU A 13 -4.04 3.56 11.01
CA GLU A 13 -5.39 3.08 11.32
C GLU A 13 -6.09 2.44 10.11
N LEU A 14 -5.54 2.60 8.90
CA LEU A 14 -6.15 2.08 7.68
C LEU A 14 -5.94 0.58 7.56
N ASN A 15 -6.97 -0.14 7.10
CA ASN A 15 -6.77 -1.51 6.64
C ASN A 15 -6.11 -1.54 5.24
N TYR A 16 -5.71 -2.72 4.78
CA TYR A 16 -4.98 -2.87 3.52
C TYR A 16 -5.74 -2.30 2.32
N GLU A 17 -7.03 -2.63 2.18
CA GLU A 17 -7.86 -2.20 1.05
C GLU A 17 -8.06 -0.67 1.05
N GLU A 18 -8.23 -0.08 2.24
CA GLU A 18 -8.35 1.37 2.39
C GLU A 18 -7.05 2.09 2.03
N ALA A 19 -5.91 1.61 2.54
CA ALA A 19 -4.60 2.18 2.27
C ALA A 19 -4.22 2.04 0.79
N LEU A 20 -4.51 0.90 0.17
CA LEU A 20 -4.27 0.66 -1.25
C LEU A 20 -5.13 1.57 -2.12
N ALA A 21 -6.44 1.66 -1.83
CA ALA A 21 -7.33 2.55 -2.58
C ALA A 21 -6.90 4.02 -2.47
N GLU A 22 -6.48 4.49 -1.29
CA GLU A 22 -5.96 5.85 -1.15
C GLU A 22 -4.67 6.06 -1.96
N LEU A 23 -3.76 5.08 -1.95
CA LEU A 23 -2.53 5.13 -2.73
C LEU A 23 -2.79 5.18 -4.24
N GLU A 24 -3.71 4.38 -4.75
CA GLU A 24 -4.13 4.39 -6.16
C GLU A 24 -4.68 5.76 -6.56
N ASN A 25 -5.54 6.35 -5.73
CA ASN A 25 -6.07 7.70 -5.99
C ASN A 25 -4.96 8.76 -6.01
N ILE A 26 -3.96 8.64 -5.13
CA ILE A 26 -2.81 9.55 -5.10
C ILE A 26 -2.00 9.43 -6.39
N VAL A 27 -1.74 8.20 -6.86
CA VAL A 27 -1.02 7.96 -8.11
C VAL A 27 -1.79 8.54 -9.29
N GLU A 28 -3.09 8.26 -9.41
CA GLU A 28 -3.95 8.84 -10.46
C GLU A 28 -3.94 10.37 -10.41
N THR A 29 -3.96 10.95 -9.21
CA THR A 29 -3.89 12.41 -9.06
C THR A 29 -2.54 12.94 -9.52
N LEU A 30 -1.42 12.34 -9.12
CA LEU A 30 -0.06 12.75 -9.48
C LEU A 30 0.23 12.62 -10.99
N GLU A 31 -0.40 11.67 -11.66
CA GLU A 31 -0.33 11.52 -13.12
C GLU A 31 -1.08 12.62 -13.88
N GLY A 32 -1.97 13.35 -13.21
CA GLY A 32 -2.69 14.50 -13.76
C GLY A 32 -1.82 15.75 -13.92
N GLU A 33 -2.10 16.54 -14.97
CA GLU A 33 -1.33 17.73 -15.34
C GLU A 33 -1.58 18.99 -14.47
N GLU A 34 -2.55 18.96 -13.55
CA GLU A 34 -3.02 20.16 -12.81
C GLU A 34 -2.46 20.34 -11.39
N ASN A 35 -1.50 19.53 -10.94
CA ASN A 35 -0.98 19.67 -9.58
C ASN A 35 0.08 20.77 -9.47
N SER A 36 -0.05 21.65 -8.47
CA SER A 36 1.06 22.50 -8.09
C SER A 36 2.21 21.67 -7.49
N LEU A 37 3.43 22.20 -7.55
CA LEU A 37 4.61 21.52 -6.98
C LEU A 37 4.41 21.18 -5.49
N GLU A 38 3.80 22.10 -4.73
CA GLU A 38 3.57 21.89 -3.30
C GLU A 38 2.56 20.78 -3.03
N GLU A 39 1.49 20.68 -3.83
CA GLU A 39 0.52 19.60 -3.75
C GLU A 39 1.13 18.26 -4.16
N ALA A 40 1.92 18.24 -5.23
CA ALA A 40 2.63 17.05 -5.68
C ALA A 40 3.57 16.50 -4.59
N MET A 41 4.29 17.38 -3.89
CA MET A 41 5.15 16.97 -2.77
C MET A 41 4.35 16.35 -1.61
N LYS A 42 3.22 16.96 -1.24
CA LYS A 42 2.33 16.44 -0.17
C LYS A 42 1.75 15.08 -0.54
N LEU A 43 1.28 14.93 -1.77
CA LEU A 43 0.75 13.68 -2.31
C LEU A 43 1.82 12.59 -2.32
N TYR A 44 3.05 12.93 -2.73
CA TYR A 44 4.18 11.99 -2.72
C TYR A 44 4.53 11.50 -1.32
N GLU A 45 4.65 12.40 -0.33
CA GLU A 45 4.94 12.04 1.06
C GLU A 45 3.86 11.12 1.65
N ARG A 46 2.58 11.44 1.41
CA ARG A 46 1.46 10.60 1.83
C ARG A 46 1.50 9.24 1.14
N GLY A 47 1.73 9.22 -0.17
CA GLY A 47 1.85 7.98 -0.96
C GLY A 47 2.98 7.08 -0.47
N GLN A 48 4.13 7.64 -0.12
CA GLN A 48 5.25 6.88 0.45
C GLN A 48 4.91 6.25 1.80
N THR A 49 4.15 6.97 2.63
CA THR A 49 3.69 6.47 3.93
C THR A 49 2.68 5.32 3.74
N LEU A 50 1.73 5.47 2.82
CA LEU A 50 0.75 4.43 2.47
C LEU A 50 1.42 3.17 1.90
N ALA A 51 2.39 3.33 1.00
CA ALA A 51 3.13 2.21 0.41
C ALA A 51 3.90 1.41 1.49
N SER A 52 4.54 2.12 2.43
CA SER A 52 5.22 1.50 3.57
C SER A 52 4.24 0.71 4.45
N HIS A 53 3.09 1.29 4.76
CA HIS A 53 2.04 0.65 5.55
C HIS A 53 1.47 -0.60 4.87
N CYS A 54 1.17 -0.52 3.58
CA CYS A 54 0.73 -1.67 2.78
C CYS A 54 1.77 -2.80 2.83
N GLY A 55 3.05 -2.48 2.68
CA GLY A 55 4.15 -3.45 2.80
C GLY A 55 4.18 -4.14 4.17
N ALA A 56 4.06 -3.36 5.26
CA ALA A 56 4.03 -3.90 6.62
C ALA A 56 2.83 -4.82 6.87
N LEU A 57 1.65 -4.46 6.35
CA LEU A 57 0.45 -5.31 6.45
C LEU A 57 0.63 -6.64 5.70
N LEU A 58 1.23 -6.61 4.50
CA LEU A 58 1.52 -7.81 3.72
C LEU A 58 2.55 -8.70 4.40
N GLU A 59 3.61 -8.12 4.95
CA GLU A 59 4.62 -8.87 5.72
C GLU A 59 4.00 -9.55 6.94
N ALA A 60 3.17 -8.83 7.70
CA ALA A 60 2.46 -9.38 8.85
C ALA A 60 1.52 -10.54 8.45
N ALA A 61 0.82 -10.39 7.32
CA ALA A 61 -0.03 -11.44 6.76
C ALA A 61 0.79 -12.66 6.33
N GLN A 62 1.90 -12.46 5.64
CA GLN A 62 2.81 -13.52 5.20
C GLN A 62 3.36 -14.29 6.40
N LEU A 63 3.86 -13.60 7.43
CA LEU A 63 4.34 -14.22 8.67
C LEU A 63 3.25 -15.03 9.37
N LYS A 64 2.01 -14.53 9.38
CA LYS A 64 0.87 -15.27 9.94
C LYS A 64 0.58 -16.54 9.15
N VAL A 65 0.60 -16.47 7.81
CA VAL A 65 0.44 -17.65 6.94
C VAL A 65 1.57 -18.64 7.18
N GLN A 66 2.83 -18.20 7.24
CA GLN A 66 3.98 -19.07 7.51
C GLN A 66 3.86 -19.81 8.85
N LYS A 67 3.43 -19.12 9.90
CA LYS A 67 3.20 -19.74 11.23
C LYS A 67 2.09 -20.77 11.21
N LEU A 68 1.02 -20.53 10.44
CA LEU A 68 -0.11 -21.46 10.33
C LEU A 68 0.19 -22.65 9.42
N ALA A 69 1.01 -22.45 8.39
CA ALA A 69 1.32 -23.45 7.37
C ALA A 69 2.35 -24.51 7.82
N GLY A 70 3.05 -24.29 8.96
CA GLY A 70 3.90 -25.28 9.64
C GLY A 70 4.70 -26.23 8.74
N GLU A 71 5.94 -25.88 8.41
CA GLU A 71 6.88 -26.67 7.58
C GLU A 71 6.44 -27.01 6.13
N SER A 72 5.18 -26.76 5.73
CA SER A 72 4.68 -27.16 4.40
C SER A 72 4.82 -26.08 3.31
N LEU A 73 5.42 -24.92 3.59
CA LEU A 73 5.72 -23.93 2.56
C LEU A 73 7.04 -24.30 1.89
N VAL A 74 6.95 -25.02 0.77
CA VAL A 74 8.05 -25.10 -0.19
C VAL A 74 8.29 -23.66 -0.62
N ALA A 75 9.44 -23.10 -0.24
CA ALA A 75 9.88 -21.83 -0.79
C ALA A 75 9.82 -21.98 -2.31
N PHE A 76 9.15 -21.06 -2.98
CA PHE A 76 9.18 -21.01 -4.44
C PHE A 76 10.62 -20.62 -4.80
N GLU A 77 11.49 -21.61 -4.85
CA GLU A 77 12.84 -21.48 -5.39
C GLU A 77 12.61 -21.14 -6.86
N GLU A 78 12.83 -19.87 -7.21
CA GLU A 78 13.09 -19.51 -8.59
C GLU A 78 14.23 -20.42 -9.04
N GLU A 79 13.89 -21.41 -9.88
CA GLU A 79 14.85 -22.19 -10.65
C GLU A 79 15.54 -21.17 -11.57
N SER A 80 16.60 -20.55 -11.06
CA SER A 80 17.51 -19.74 -11.84
C SER A 80 18.30 -20.71 -12.73
N GLU A 81 17.85 -20.86 -13.98
CA GLU A 81 18.70 -21.37 -15.06
C GLU A 81 19.96 -20.51 -15.24
#